data_AF-A0A7X3D3N0-F1
#
_entry.id   AF-A0A7X3D3N0-F1
#
_cell.length_a   1.000
_cell.length_b   1.000
_cell.length_c   1.000
_cell.angle_alpha   90.00
_cell.angle_beta   90.00
_cell.angle_gamma   90.00
#
_symmetry.space_group_name_H-M   'P 1'
#
loop_
_entity.id
_entity.type
_entity.pdbx_description
1 polymer ?
#
loop_
_entity_poly.entity_id
_entity_poly.type
_entity_poly.pdbx_seq_one_letter_code
_entity_poly.pdbx_strand_id
1 'polypeptide(L)'
;MRKLLSVLALGALLASCGEEKKEEKKGGFEMNRTKTETKAVEAKSEGVPVDMDNQGVGPYKDITFDADINADMAAAGEAKFKAVCTACHMVDKRLIGPALKGVYERRSPAWVMNMIANPDKMLKEDPIAQALLKEYNNAIMLNQNLSEEDTRAVAEYLRTL
;
A
#
# COMPACT_ATOMS: atom_id res chain seq x y z
N MET A 1 -69.04 27.73 10.40
CA MET A 1 -69.67 26.40 10.48
C MET A 1 -69.43 25.66 9.18
N ARG A 2 -68.91 24.42 9.29
CA ARG A 2 -69.09 23.26 8.38
C ARG A 2 -68.44 23.37 6.98
N LYS A 3 -67.32 22.67 6.78
CA LYS A 3 -67.18 21.27 6.24
C LYS A 3 -67.06 21.30 4.71
N LEU A 4 -65.88 20.94 4.17
CA LEU A 4 -65.56 19.61 3.61
C LEU A 4 -66.41 19.27 2.37
N LEU A 5 -65.78 19.13 1.19
CA LEU A 5 -65.87 17.95 0.32
C LEU A 5 -65.24 18.21 -1.07
N SER A 6 -64.20 17.43 -1.34
CA SER A 6 -63.83 16.76 -2.60
C SER A 6 -64.27 17.35 -3.94
N VAL A 7 -63.30 17.71 -4.79
CA VAL A 7 -63.45 17.60 -6.26
C VAL A 7 -62.19 16.96 -6.84
N LEU A 8 -62.43 15.82 -7.50
CA LEU A 8 -61.54 15.03 -8.32
C LEU A 8 -61.78 15.45 -9.78
N ALA A 9 -60.74 15.85 -10.53
CA ALA A 9 -60.61 15.79 -12.01
C ALA A 9 -59.38 16.61 -12.43
N LEU A 10 -58.31 15.98 -12.94
CA LEU A 10 -58.08 15.62 -14.35
C LEU A 10 -57.79 16.82 -15.25
N GLY A 11 -56.58 16.87 -15.80
CA GLY A 11 -56.24 17.82 -16.86
C GLY A 11 -54.73 17.95 -17.08
N ALA A 12 -54.15 17.01 -17.82
CA ALA A 12 -52.88 17.22 -18.50
C ALA A 12 -53.04 18.36 -19.51
N LEU A 13 -52.05 19.25 -19.65
CA LEU A 13 -51.73 19.94 -20.90
C LEU A 13 -50.40 20.70 -20.76
N LEU A 14 -49.49 20.35 -21.67
CA LEU A 14 -48.16 20.91 -21.88
C LEU A 14 -48.27 22.22 -22.68
N ALA A 15 -47.61 23.29 -22.21
CA ALA A 15 -47.16 24.45 -22.98
C ALA A 15 -46.12 25.18 -22.11
N SER A 16 -44.81 25.07 -22.37
CA SER A 16 -44.03 25.81 -23.37
C SER A 16 -43.94 27.33 -23.09
N CYS A 17 -42.70 27.78 -22.85
CA CYS A 17 -42.13 29.14 -22.90
C CYS A 17 -42.29 30.11 -21.72
N GLY A 18 -41.15 30.54 -21.16
CA GLY A 18 -40.89 31.96 -20.88
C GLY A 18 -40.48 32.36 -19.45
N GLU A 19 -39.22 32.78 -19.33
CA GLU A 19 -38.68 33.86 -18.46
C GLU A 19 -38.28 33.61 -16.97
N GLU A 20 -36.94 33.61 -16.79
CA GLU A 20 -36.08 34.14 -15.72
C GLU A 20 -36.54 34.21 -14.25
N LYS A 21 -35.89 33.42 -13.37
CA LYS A 21 -35.47 33.86 -12.01
C LYS A 21 -34.17 33.20 -11.53
N LYS A 22 -33.33 34.06 -10.96
CA LYS A 22 -32.05 33.90 -10.25
C LYS A 22 -31.98 32.80 -9.18
N GLU A 23 -30.76 32.24 -9.09
CA GLU A 23 -29.98 31.77 -7.90
C GLU A 23 -30.63 30.69 -7.00
N GLU A 24 -30.00 29.57 -6.64
CA GLU A 24 -28.66 29.39 -6.09
C GLU A 24 -28.06 27.98 -6.35
N LYS A 25 -26.73 27.98 -6.56
CA LYS A 25 -25.71 27.04 -6.05
C LYS A 25 -25.97 25.54 -6.15
N LYS A 26 -25.23 24.89 -7.07
CA LYS A 26 -24.21 23.88 -6.72
C LYS A 26 -23.04 24.00 -7.69
N GLY A 27 -21.94 24.56 -7.21
CA GLY A 27 -20.66 24.50 -7.92
C GLY A 27 -20.22 23.05 -8.02
N GLY A 28 -20.58 22.40 -9.13
CA GLY A 28 -19.95 21.18 -9.58
C GLY A 28 -18.57 21.55 -10.11
N PHE A 29 -17.53 21.25 -9.34
CA PHE A 29 -16.17 21.21 -9.87
C PHE A 29 -16.08 19.97 -10.77
N GLU A 30 -16.27 20.19 -12.07
CA GLU A 30 -15.95 19.21 -13.11
C GLU A 30 -14.45 18.89 -13.05
N MET A 31 -14.12 17.73 -12.47
CA MET A 31 -12.80 17.15 -12.62
C MET A 31 -12.69 16.59 -14.04
N ASN A 32 -12.22 17.41 -14.97
CA ASN A 32 -11.61 16.93 -16.20
C ASN A 32 -10.28 16.25 -15.83
N ARG A 33 -10.36 15.00 -15.38
CA ARG A 33 -9.20 14.12 -15.35
C ARG A 33 -9.02 13.58 -16.76
N THR A 34 -8.31 14.35 -17.59
CA THR A 34 -7.50 13.76 -18.65
C THR A 34 -6.71 12.63 -18.02
N LYS A 35 -7.08 11.40 -18.38
CA LYS A 35 -6.30 10.20 -18.12
C LYS A 35 -5.03 10.33 -18.95
N THR A 36 -4.07 11.10 -18.45
CA THR A 36 -2.68 10.88 -18.81
C THR A 36 -2.36 9.51 -18.25
N GLU A 37 -2.36 8.51 -19.12
CA GLU A 37 -1.71 7.25 -18.86
C GLU A 37 -0.25 7.56 -18.59
N THR A 38 0.07 7.75 -17.31
CA THR A 38 1.44 7.66 -16.83
C THR A 38 1.87 6.24 -17.16
N LYS A 39 2.57 6.09 -18.28
CA LYS A 39 3.47 4.97 -18.53
C LYS A 39 4.12 4.64 -17.20
N ALA A 40 3.92 3.40 -16.73
CA ALA A 40 4.62 2.88 -15.57
C ALA A 40 6.10 3.19 -15.76
N VAL A 41 6.58 4.17 -15.00
CA VAL A 41 8.02 4.39 -14.88
C VAL A 41 8.45 3.21 -14.04
N GLU A 42 9.06 2.22 -14.68
CA GLU A 42 9.97 1.32 -13.98
C GLU A 42 11.00 2.21 -13.31
N ALA A 43 10.74 2.56 -12.05
CA ALA A 43 11.68 3.27 -11.22
C ALA A 43 12.78 2.26 -10.89
N LYS A 44 13.78 2.16 -11.78
CA LYS A 44 15.08 1.65 -11.38
C LYS A 44 15.48 2.44 -10.14
N SER A 45 15.75 1.72 -9.05
CA SER A 45 16.23 2.27 -7.78
C SER A 45 17.69 2.71 -7.92
N GLU A 46 17.98 3.62 -8.87
CA GLU A 46 19.33 3.98 -9.31
C GLU A 46 20.23 4.55 -8.19
N GLY A 47 19.71 4.74 -6.98
CA GLY A 47 20.45 5.19 -5.80
C GLY A 47 20.58 4.22 -4.62
N VAL A 48 19.92 3.05 -4.61
CA VAL A 48 19.96 2.13 -3.46
C VAL A 48 20.86 0.93 -3.77
N PRO A 49 21.95 0.72 -3.01
CA PRO A 49 22.84 -0.42 -3.22
C PRO A 49 22.11 -1.77 -3.13
N VAL A 50 22.56 -2.72 -3.95
CA VAL A 50 22.24 -4.15 -3.79
C VAL A 50 23.51 -4.81 -3.28
N ASP A 51 23.41 -5.34 -2.06
CA ASP A 51 24.47 -6.08 -1.39
C ASP A 51 23.80 -7.26 -0.70
N MET A 52 24.05 -8.46 -1.23
CA MET A 52 23.47 -9.71 -0.74
C MET A 52 24.24 -10.28 0.46
N ASP A 53 25.46 -9.78 0.72
CA ASP A 53 26.26 -10.18 1.89
C ASP A 53 25.86 -9.37 3.13
N ASN A 54 25.24 -8.20 2.94
CA ASN A 54 24.67 -7.43 4.02
C ASN A 54 23.44 -8.16 4.64
N GLN A 55 23.58 -8.58 5.90
CA GLN A 55 22.52 -9.20 6.71
C GLN A 55 21.73 -8.18 7.55
N GLY A 56 22.10 -6.91 7.51
CA GLY A 56 21.52 -5.84 8.31
C GLY A 56 22.02 -5.86 9.76
N VAL A 57 21.27 -5.17 10.62
CA VAL A 57 21.59 -4.96 12.02
C VAL A 57 20.48 -5.50 12.89
N GLY A 58 20.64 -6.71 13.42
CA GLY A 58 19.65 -7.31 14.31
C GLY A 58 19.98 -8.74 14.74
N PRO A 59 19.02 -9.43 15.36
CA PRO A 59 19.21 -10.78 15.89
C PRO A 59 19.29 -11.86 14.80
N TYR A 60 18.73 -11.62 13.62
CA TYR A 60 18.75 -12.61 12.54
C TYR A 60 20.07 -12.56 11.79
N LYS A 61 20.73 -13.71 11.73
CA LYS A 61 22.01 -13.92 11.03
C LYS A 61 21.98 -15.26 10.32
N ASP A 62 22.69 -15.34 9.20
CA ASP A 62 22.89 -16.59 8.45
C ASP A 62 21.59 -17.36 8.14
N ILE A 63 20.51 -16.62 7.91
CA ILE A 63 19.21 -17.19 7.59
C ILE A 63 19.27 -17.81 6.19
N THR A 64 18.95 -19.10 6.14
CA THR A 64 18.76 -19.87 4.92
C THR A 64 17.31 -20.34 4.86
N PHE A 65 16.77 -20.38 3.64
CA PHE A 65 15.45 -20.95 3.42
C PHE A 65 15.59 -22.40 2.99
N ASP A 66 14.60 -23.21 3.35
CA ASP A 66 14.45 -24.56 2.82
C ASP A 66 14.25 -24.51 1.31
N ALA A 67 14.60 -25.58 0.60
CA ALA A 67 14.46 -25.65 -0.86
C ALA A 67 13.00 -25.42 -1.29
N ASP A 68 12.07 -26.04 -0.57
CA ASP A 68 10.64 -25.91 -0.81
C ASP A 68 10.05 -24.77 0.03
N ILE A 69 8.93 -24.22 -0.46
CA ILE A 69 8.13 -23.25 0.30
C ILE A 69 7.24 -24.03 1.26
N ASN A 70 7.26 -23.64 2.54
CA ASN A 70 6.29 -24.13 3.52
C ASN A 70 4.96 -23.40 3.31
N ALA A 71 4.00 -24.08 2.67
CA ALA A 71 2.71 -23.49 2.29
C ALA A 71 1.90 -22.97 3.49
N ASP A 72 1.89 -23.69 4.62
CA ASP A 72 1.12 -23.30 5.81
C ASP A 72 1.73 -22.04 6.45
N MET A 73 3.06 -22.00 6.54
CA MET A 73 3.78 -20.82 7.04
C MET A 73 3.63 -19.61 6.11
N ALA A 74 3.67 -19.83 4.79
CA ALA A 74 3.42 -18.78 3.82
C ALA A 74 1.98 -18.25 3.92
N ALA A 75 0.99 -19.11 4.14
CA ALA A 75 -0.40 -18.69 4.33
C ALA A 75 -0.58 -17.86 5.62
N ALA A 76 0.06 -18.27 6.72
CA ALA A 76 0.09 -17.49 7.96
C ALA A 76 0.76 -16.12 7.74
N GLY A 77 1.88 -16.12 7.01
CA GLY A 77 2.61 -14.92 6.61
C GLY A 77 1.78 -13.97 5.75
N GLU A 78 1.01 -14.49 4.80
CA GLU A 78 0.12 -13.69 3.95
C GLU A 78 -0.96 -13.01 4.80
N ALA A 79 -1.59 -13.75 5.72
CA ALA A 79 -2.60 -13.19 6.62
C ALA A 79 -2.02 -12.05 7.46
N LYS A 80 -0.80 -12.23 7.97
CA LYS A 80 -0.10 -11.20 8.73
C LYS A 80 0.27 -10.00 7.86
N PHE A 81 0.82 -10.25 6.68
CA PHE A 81 1.18 -9.22 5.71
C PHE A 81 -0.03 -8.34 5.35
N LYS A 82 -1.18 -8.97 5.08
CA LYS A 82 -2.44 -8.26 4.81
C LYS A 82 -2.86 -7.36 5.97
N ALA A 83 -2.69 -7.82 7.21
CA ALA A 83 -3.10 -7.08 8.40
C ALA A 83 -2.23 -5.84 8.69
N VAL A 84 -0.91 -5.90 8.47
CA VAL A 84 0.01 -4.84 8.98
C VAL A 84 0.94 -4.23 7.94
N CYS A 85 1.14 -4.85 6.77
CA CYS A 85 2.12 -4.35 5.79
C CYS A 85 1.47 -3.62 4.60
N THR A 86 0.24 -3.99 4.23
CA THR A 86 -0.43 -3.48 3.02
C THR A 86 -0.80 -2.00 3.06
N ALA A 87 -0.80 -1.38 4.23
CA ALA A 87 -0.96 0.06 4.37
C ALA A 87 0.18 0.84 3.70
N CYS A 88 1.39 0.26 3.65
CA CYS A 88 2.58 0.92 3.16
C CYS A 88 3.21 0.24 1.93
N HIS A 89 3.04 -1.08 1.79
CA HIS A 89 3.67 -1.86 0.73
C HIS A 89 2.65 -2.48 -0.23
N MET A 90 3.04 -2.53 -1.50
CA MET A 90 2.35 -3.28 -2.55
C MET A 90 3.30 -4.34 -3.09
N VAL A 91 2.74 -5.39 -3.71
CA VAL A 91 3.53 -6.48 -4.28
C VAL A 91 4.34 -5.97 -5.48
N ASP A 92 3.69 -5.44 -6.50
CA ASP A 92 4.32 -5.14 -7.80
C ASP A 92 4.64 -3.66 -8.06
N LYS A 93 4.32 -2.76 -7.12
CA LYS A 93 4.50 -1.32 -7.35
C LYS A 93 4.92 -0.56 -6.10
N ARG A 94 5.53 0.60 -6.31
CA ARG A 94 5.82 1.56 -5.24
C ARG A 94 4.53 2.11 -4.62
N LEU A 95 4.53 2.29 -3.30
CA LEU A 95 3.52 3.04 -2.56
C LEU A 95 4.23 4.00 -1.58
N ILE A 96 4.05 3.82 -0.27
CA ILE A 96 4.79 4.54 0.77
C ILE A 96 6.16 3.88 0.94
N GLY A 97 6.17 2.55 0.96
CA GLY A 97 7.37 1.73 0.91
C GLY A 97 7.63 1.13 -0.47
N PRO A 98 8.76 0.41 -0.63
CA PRO A 98 9.11 -0.31 -1.84
C PRO A 98 8.11 -1.39 -2.22
N ALA A 99 8.06 -1.70 -3.52
CA ALA A 99 7.46 -2.95 -4.01
C ALA A 99 8.18 -4.15 -3.38
N LEU A 100 7.45 -5.22 -3.08
CA LEU A 100 7.99 -6.38 -2.35
C LEU A 100 8.21 -7.63 -3.20
N LYS A 101 7.66 -7.69 -4.41
CA LYS A 101 7.96 -8.76 -5.37
C LYS A 101 9.46 -8.92 -5.59
N GLY A 102 9.95 -10.15 -5.59
CA GLY A 102 11.36 -10.46 -5.81
C GLY A 102 12.30 -9.83 -4.77
N VAL A 103 11.85 -9.55 -3.54
CA VAL A 103 12.70 -8.90 -2.51
C VAL A 103 14.02 -9.65 -2.27
N TYR A 104 13.99 -10.98 -2.40
CA TYR A 104 15.15 -11.84 -2.24
C TYR A 104 16.13 -11.83 -3.42
N GLU A 105 15.81 -11.15 -4.53
CA GLU A 105 16.76 -10.86 -5.60
C GLU A 105 17.66 -9.67 -5.26
N ARG A 106 17.27 -8.87 -4.26
CA ARG A 106 17.95 -7.62 -3.89
C ARG A 106 18.40 -7.55 -2.43
N ARG A 107 17.89 -8.41 -1.55
CA ARG A 107 18.22 -8.42 -0.12
C ARG A 107 18.37 -9.85 0.38
N SER A 108 19.30 -10.06 1.32
CA SER A 108 19.44 -11.34 2.00
C SER A 108 18.22 -11.66 2.88
N PRO A 109 17.91 -12.95 3.14
CA PRO A 109 16.84 -13.35 4.05
C PRO A 109 16.96 -12.73 5.44
N ALA A 110 18.18 -12.72 5.99
CA ALA A 110 18.48 -12.13 7.29
C ALA A 110 18.19 -10.62 7.32
N TRP A 111 18.58 -9.88 6.26
CA TRP A 111 18.31 -8.45 6.15
C TRP A 111 16.81 -8.15 6.13
N VAL A 112 16.03 -8.93 5.38
CA VAL A 112 14.56 -8.76 5.31
C VAL A 112 13.93 -9.01 6.67
N MET A 113 14.32 -10.08 7.38
CA MET A 113 13.79 -10.38 8.71
C MET A 113 14.18 -9.33 9.75
N ASN A 114 15.42 -8.82 9.71
CA ASN A 114 15.83 -7.70 10.56
C ASN A 114 14.99 -6.45 10.26
N MET A 115 14.85 -6.05 8.98
CA MET A 115 14.01 -4.90 8.60
C MET A 115 12.56 -5.02 9.10
N ILE A 116 11.97 -6.21 9.10
CA ILE A 116 10.62 -6.45 9.61
C ILE A 116 10.55 -6.32 11.14
N ALA A 117 11.51 -6.92 11.86
CA ALA A 117 11.45 -7.04 13.32
C ALA A 117 12.00 -5.82 14.09
N ASN A 118 12.96 -5.08 13.51
CA ASN A 118 13.62 -3.96 14.18
C ASN A 118 13.92 -2.77 13.25
N PRO A 119 12.94 -2.27 12.48
CA PRO A 119 13.18 -1.23 11.47
C PRO A 119 13.81 0.04 12.06
N ASP A 120 13.52 0.41 13.31
CA ASP A 120 14.11 1.58 13.97
C ASP A 120 15.65 1.51 14.02
N LYS A 121 16.19 0.33 14.33
CA LYS A 121 17.65 0.11 14.40
C LYS A 121 18.25 0.03 13.01
N MET A 122 17.57 -0.67 12.11
CA MET A 122 17.98 -0.77 10.70
C MET A 122 18.09 0.62 10.07
N LEU A 123 17.05 1.45 10.18
CA LEU A 123 17.04 2.81 9.64
C LEU A 123 18.12 3.71 10.25
N LYS A 124 18.59 3.41 11.47
CA LYS A 124 19.64 4.17 12.14
C LYS A 124 21.06 3.72 11.75
N GLU A 125 21.28 2.42 11.55
CA GLU A 125 22.63 1.83 11.49
C GLU A 125 22.94 1.11 10.18
N ASP A 126 21.95 0.57 9.47
CA ASP A 126 22.15 -0.15 8.23
C ASP A 126 22.20 0.80 7.01
N PRO A 127 23.28 0.77 6.20
CA PRO A 127 23.46 1.71 5.09
C PRO A 127 22.40 1.54 3.99
N ILE A 128 21.90 0.32 3.77
CA ILE A 128 20.86 0.07 2.76
C ILE A 128 19.51 0.61 3.24
N ALA A 129 19.16 0.39 4.50
CA ALA A 129 17.95 0.93 5.11
C ALA A 129 17.96 2.46 5.11
N GLN A 130 19.10 3.09 5.39
CA GLN A 130 19.26 4.55 5.28
C GLN A 130 19.11 5.05 3.83
N ALA A 131 19.67 4.34 2.86
CA ALA A 131 19.51 4.66 1.44
C ALA A 131 18.04 4.53 1.00
N LEU A 132 17.34 3.48 1.44
CA LEU A 132 15.91 3.31 1.24
C LEU A 132 15.12 4.44 1.91
N LEU A 133 15.45 4.82 3.14
CA LEU A 133 14.77 5.92 3.82
C LEU A 133 14.81 7.21 2.99
N LYS A 134 15.99 7.55 2.46
CA LYS A 134 16.17 8.71 1.59
C LYS A 134 15.40 8.60 0.28
N GLU A 135 15.46 7.44 -0.38
CA GLU A 135 14.77 7.15 -1.64
C GLU A 135 13.23 7.24 -1.49
N TYR A 136 12.72 6.92 -0.31
CA TYR A 136 11.28 6.92 0.00
C TYR A 136 10.86 8.17 0.81
N ASN A 137 11.50 9.32 0.54
CA ASN A 137 11.14 10.63 1.10
C ASN A 137 11.11 10.68 2.65
N ASN A 138 12.02 9.94 3.28
CA ASN A 138 12.10 9.77 4.73
C ASN A 138 10.82 9.17 5.37
N ALA A 139 10.04 8.40 4.60
CA ALA A 139 8.94 7.62 5.14
C ALA A 139 9.50 6.49 6.02
N ILE A 140 9.27 6.57 7.33
CA ILE A 140 9.77 5.62 8.31
C ILE A 140 8.91 4.35 8.26
N MET A 141 9.55 3.19 8.16
CA MET A 141 8.91 1.90 8.41
C MET A 141 8.76 1.71 9.93
N LEU A 142 7.53 1.74 10.43
CA LEU A 142 7.26 1.60 11.86
C LEU A 142 7.38 0.14 12.31
N ASN A 143 7.94 -0.08 13.50
CA ASN A 143 7.99 -1.40 14.09
C ASN A 143 6.57 -1.92 14.42
N GLN A 144 6.19 -3.04 13.82
CA GLN A 144 4.89 -3.69 14.05
C GLN A 144 4.89 -4.62 15.27
N ASN A 145 6.03 -4.74 15.97
CA ASN A 145 6.24 -5.59 17.14
C ASN A 145 5.86 -7.06 16.87
N LEU A 146 6.29 -7.58 15.71
CA LEU A 146 6.03 -8.97 15.36
C LEU A 146 6.83 -9.92 16.25
N SER A 147 6.23 -11.06 16.57
CA SER A 147 6.98 -12.17 17.15
C SER A 147 8.00 -12.70 16.14
N GLU A 148 8.94 -13.51 16.61
CA GLU A 148 9.88 -14.22 15.74
C GLU A 148 9.14 -15.12 14.74
N GLU A 149 8.12 -15.84 15.20
CA GLU A 149 7.27 -16.69 14.37
C GLU A 149 6.53 -15.89 13.28
N ASP A 150 5.88 -14.77 13.65
CA ASP A 150 5.20 -13.90 12.68
C ASP A 150 6.20 -13.31 11.67
N THR A 151 7.39 -12.93 12.13
CA THR A 151 8.46 -12.41 11.27
C THR A 151 8.90 -13.46 10.27
N ARG A 152 9.15 -14.69 10.73
CA ARG A 152 9.54 -15.81 9.88
C ARG A 152 8.43 -16.20 8.90
N ALA A 153 7.17 -16.14 9.33
CA ALA A 153 6.01 -16.42 8.48
C ALA A 153 5.86 -15.38 7.38
N VAL A 154 5.96 -14.07 7.70
CA VAL A 154 5.94 -13.01 6.69
C VAL A 154 7.10 -13.18 5.71
N ALA A 155 8.31 -13.48 6.20
CA ALA A 155 9.45 -13.76 5.31
C ALA A 155 9.18 -14.97 4.38
N GLU A 156 8.56 -16.04 4.88
CA GLU A 156 8.17 -17.18 4.04
C GLU A 156 7.17 -16.77 2.96
N TYR A 157 6.16 -15.97 3.30
CA TYR A 157 5.20 -15.44 2.34
C TYR A 157 5.89 -14.61 1.24
N LEU A 158 6.86 -13.77 1.60
CA LEU A 158 7.59 -12.97 0.61
C LEU A 158 8.36 -13.83 -0.42
N ARG A 159 8.66 -15.10 -0.12
CA ARG A 159 9.27 -16.04 -1.09
C ARG A 159 8.32 -16.41 -2.23
N THR A 160 7.02 -16.23 -2.02
CA THR A 160 5.96 -16.55 -2.99
C THR A 160 5.70 -15.42 -3.99
N LEU A 161 6.31 -14.24 -3.81
CA LEU A 161 6.00 -13.00 -4.53
C LEU A 161 6.89 -12.72 -5.74
#